data_AF-A0A944T6Q0-F1
#
_entry.id   AF-A0A944T6Q0-F1
#
_cell.length_a   1.000
_cell.length_b   1.000
_cell.length_c   1.000
_cell.angle_alpha   90.00
_cell.angle_beta   90.00
_cell.angle_gamma   90.00
#
_symmetry.space_group_name_H-M   'P 1'
#
loop_
_entity.id
_entity.type
_entity.pdbx_description
1 polymer ?
#
loop_
_entity_poly.entity_id
_entity_poly.type
_entity_poly.pdbx_seq_one_letter_code
_entity_poly.pdbx_strand_id
1 'polypeptide(L)' 'MKISNIKIIDDHVNSISCSGDSDSGNHPQIFLKLNSEDGTVECYYCGKTFIKKSVFDKK' A
#
# COMPACT_ATOMS: atom_id res chain seq x y z
N MET A 1 12.07 10.22 12.13
CA MET A 1 10.99 9.28 11.78
C MET A 1 10.72 9.42 10.28
N LYS A 2 11.25 8.52 9.45
CA LYS A 2 11.10 8.58 7.99
C LYS A 2 9.79 7.90 7.60
N ILE A 3 8.79 8.67 7.19
CA ILE A 3 7.48 8.22 6.70
C ILE A 3 7.62 7.74 5.23
N SER A 4 8.68 7.00 4.90
CA SER A 4 9.15 6.87 3.51
C SER A 4 8.50 5.75 2.70
N ASN A 5 7.58 4.98 3.29
CA ASN A 5 7.04 3.77 2.67
C ASN A 5 5.53 3.83 2.38
N ILE A 6 4.99 5.01 2.08
CA ILE A 6 3.58 5.18 1.70
C ILE A 6 3.45 5.31 0.17
N LYS A 7 2.53 4.55 -0.42
CA LYS A 7 2.14 4.65 -1.83
C LYS A 7 0.65 4.98 -1.95
N ILE A 8 0.35 6.12 -2.56
CA ILE A 8 -1.03 6.53 -2.83
C ILE A 8 -1.51 5.78 -4.07
N ILE A 9 -2.71 5.20 -4.00
CA ILE A 9 -3.34 4.48 -5.10
C ILE A 9 -4.70 5.09 -5.44
N ASP A 10 -5.18 4.80 -6.64
CA ASP A 10 -6.49 5.25 -7.08
C ASP A 10 -7.63 4.55 -6.33
N ASP A 11 -8.77 5.22 -6.18
CA ASP A 11 -9.90 4.71 -5.39
C ASP A 11 -10.56 3.49 -6.04
N HIS A 12 -10.50 3.42 -7.37
CA HIS A 12 -11.02 2.32 -8.18
C HIS A 12 -10.21 1.02 -8.03
N VAL A 13 -9.06 1.06 -7.35
CA VAL A 13 -8.19 -0.11 -7.15
C VAL A 13 -8.59 -0.83 -5.86
N ASN A 14 -9.11 -2.05 -6.00
CA ASN A 14 -9.48 -2.91 -4.87
C ASN A 14 -8.40 -3.94 -4.51
N SER A 15 -7.43 -4.15 -5.41
CA SER A 15 -6.37 -5.14 -5.25
C SER A 15 -5.06 -4.54 -5.74
N ILE A 16 -4.01 -4.61 -4.93
CA ILE A 16 -2.67 -4.16 -5.31
C ILE A 16 -1.70 -5.33 -5.29
N SER A 17 -0.78 -5.35 -6.26
CA SER A 17 0.35 -6.27 -6.27
C SER A 17 1.56 -5.60 -5.62
N CYS A 18 2.21 -6.29 -4.70
CA CYS A 18 3.46 -5.87 -4.10
C CYS A 18 4.50 -6.98 -4.27
N SER A 19 5.67 -6.64 -4.83
CA SER A 19 6.78 -7.58 -5.06
C SER A 19 8.06 -7.14 -4.33
N GLY A 20 7.91 -6.21 -3.37
CA GLY A 20 9.03 -5.53 -2.75
C GLY A 20 9.68 -4.51 -3.67
N ASP A 21 10.79 -3.96 -3.19
CA ASP A 21 11.60 -2.97 -3.87
C ASP A 21 13.03 -2.97 -3.30
N SER A 22 13.93 -2.29 -3.98
CA SER A 22 15.34 -2.23 -3.61
C SER A 22 15.62 -1.60 -2.25
N ASP A 23 14.70 -0.78 -1.73
CA ASP A 23 14.85 -0.08 -0.44
C ASP A 23 14.28 -0.92 0.72
N SER A 24 13.14 -1.56 0.50
CA SER A 24 12.37 -2.25 1.54
C SER A 24 12.57 -3.78 1.54
N GLY A 25 13.32 -4.31 0.57
CA GLY A 25 13.60 -5.73 0.39
C GLY A 25 12.70 -6.38 -0.68
N ASN A 26 13.30 -7.26 -1.49
CA ASN A 26 12.57 -8.04 -2.49
C ASN A 26 11.85 -9.22 -1.84
N HIS A 27 10.58 -9.44 -2.21
CA HIS A 27 9.80 -10.59 -1.76
C HIS A 27 8.94 -11.16 -2.91
N PRO A 28 8.41 -12.39 -2.78
CA PRO A 28 7.49 -12.93 -3.78
C PRO A 28 6.32 -11.98 -4.03
N GLN A 29 5.86 -11.90 -5.28
CA GLN A 29 4.72 -11.07 -5.63
C GLN A 29 3.48 -11.55 -4.87
N ILE A 30 2.92 -10.67 -4.05
CA ILE A 30 1.67 -10.89 -3.33
C ILE A 30 0.59 -9.92 -3.78
N PHE A 31 -0.65 -10.30 -3.54
CA PHE A 31 -1.82 -9.47 -3.82
C PHE A 31 -2.50 -9.10 -2.49
N LEU A 32 -2.55 -7.81 -2.21
CA LEU A 32 -3.21 -7.26 -1.03
C LEU A 32 -4.55 -6.67 -1.48
N LYS A 33 -5.61 -7.02 -0.78
CA LYS A 33 -6.94 -6.44 -1.00
C LYS A 33 -7.07 -5.19 -0.15
N LEU A 34 -7.50 -4.09 -0.76
CA LEU A 34 -7.91 -2.91 -0.01
C LEU A 34 -9.39 -3.02 0.29
N ASN A 35 -9.71 -3.23 1.55
CA ASN A 35 -11.07 -3.12 2.02
C ASN A 35 -11.52 -1.65 1.90
N SER A 36 -12.72 -1.44 1.39
CA SER A 36 -13.28 -0.10 1.18
C SER A 36 -13.52 0.69 2.46
N GLU A 37 -13.54 0.02 3.62
CA GLU A 37 -13.81 0.62 4.93
C GLU A 37 -12.60 1.41 5.46
N ASP A 38 -11.41 0.81 5.47
CA ASP A 38 -10.20 1.47 5.95
C ASP A 38 -9.44 2.23 4.85
N GLY A 39 -9.61 1.81 3.58
CA GLY A 39 -8.93 2.37 2.41
C GLY A 39 -7.41 2.44 2.52
N THR A 40 -6.82 1.67 3.44
CA THR A 40 -5.38 1.54 3.66
C THR A 40 -5.01 0.08 3.83
N VAL A 41 -3.84 -0.32 3.35
CA VAL A 41 -3.30 -1.68 3.55
C VAL A 41 -1.79 -1.62 3.68
N GLU A 42 -1.22 -2.41 4.59
CA GLU A 42 0.24 -2.53 4.74
C GLU A 42 0.73 -3.88 4.21
N CYS A 43 1.84 -3.87 3.48
CA CYS A 43 2.51 -5.09 3.08
C CYS A 43 3.29 -5.67 4.27
N TYR A 44 2.92 -6.87 4.71
CA TYR A 44 3.57 -7.57 5.82
C TYR A 44 5.03 -7.99 5.55
N TYR A 45 5.50 -7.93 4.30
CA TYR A 45 6.87 -8.29 3.94
C TYR A 45 7.81 -7.08 3.97
N CYS A 46 7.43 -6.01 3.28
CA CYS A 46 8.28 -4.83 3.09
C CYS A 46 7.85 -3.62 3.92
N GLY A 47 6.74 -3.70 4.66
CA GLY A 47 6.20 -2.60 5.46
C GLY A 47 5.66 -1.42 4.64
N LYS A 48 5.47 -1.61 3.32
CA LYS A 48 4.93 -0.58 2.44
C LYS A 48 3.43 -0.42 2.66
N THR A 49 3.00 0.79 3.00
CA THR A 49 1.60 1.14 3.19
C THR A 49 1.01 1.69 1.89
N PHE A 50 -0.11 1.13 1.45
CA PHE A 50 -0.87 1.60 0.31
C PHE A 50 -2.12 2.30 0.82
N ILE A 51 -2.37 3.53 0.35
CA ILE A 51 -3.48 4.37 0.82
C ILE A 51 -4.28 4.82 -0.38
N LYS A 52 -5.61 4.67 -0.35
CA LYS A 52 -6.49 5.21 -1.39
C LYS A 52 -6.43 6.74 -1.37
N LYS A 53 -6.42 7.34 -2.56
CA LYS A 53 -6.39 8.79 -2.74
C LYS A 53 -7.51 9.50 -1.97
N SER A 54 -8.73 8.97 -1.98
CA SER A 54 -9.88 9.53 -1.25
C SER A 54 -9.70 9.55 0.27
N VAL A 55 -8.96 8.60 0.82
CA VAL A 55 -8.66 8.53 2.26
C VAL A 55 -7.52 9.48 2.61
N PHE A 56 -6.51 9.60 1.74
CA PHE A 56 -5.41 10.53 1.92
C PHE A 56 -5.85 12.00 1.83
N ASP A 57 -6.71 12.35 0.87
CA ASP A 57 -7.18 13.72 0.62
C ASP A 57 -8.14 14.24 1.69
N LYS A 58 -8.84 13.33 2.40
CA LYS A 58 -9.73 13.67 3.52
C LYS A 58 -8.99 13.95 4.84
N LYS A 59 -7.67 13.77 4.90
CA LYS A 59 -6.88 13.85 6.12
C LYS A 59 -6.03 15.12 6.16
#